data_AF-A0A2N2GAY6-F1
#
_entry.id   AF-A0A2N2GAY6-F1
#
_cell.length_a   1.000
_cell.length_b   1.000
_cell.length_c   1.000
_cell.angle_alpha   90.00
_cell.angle_beta   90.00
_cell.angle_gamma   90.00
#
_symmetry.space_group_name_H-M   'P 1'
#
loop_
_entity.id
_entity.type
_entity.pdbx_description
1 polymer ?
#
loop_
_entity_poly.entity_id
_entity_poly.type
_entity_poly.pdbx_seq_one_letter_code
_entity_poly.pdbx_strand_id
1 'polypeptide(L)'
;MNKKFLHSPFQTVSARDWRDWRWQFQNRITSMAGLAGILGKQMPRTEKLRPVLSSYPMAITPYYLSLIQEGDENDPLTIQCIPDIREISVLPNCSEDPLNEDRYMPAPKLIHRYPDRALAIVTKTCATYCRHCNRKRFWKTPETSPLKSRLAKMVRYVADSPEIREVILSGGDPLIYDDEKLEMILAAFAAIPHVEILRIGSRMPAVLPMRITKDLCRMLKRYRPLWFNTQFNHPSEITSNAARACNMLQEAGIPVSNQSVLLKGVNDSSAVMERLLYGLQKISVRPYYLFHCEPVKGCGHFRTDRSTGLAMIETLRGRCSGLSLPQYVADLPGEAGKVPLLALSETMKKNFDKHQDFFDFF
;
A
#
# COMPACT_ATOMS: atom_id res chain seq x y z
N MET A 1 -18.90 -4.88 -19.19
CA MET A 1 -18.06 -3.72 -19.59
C MET A 1 -18.84 -2.46 -19.25
N ASN A 2 -18.26 -1.57 -18.44
CA ASN A 2 -18.95 -0.37 -17.97
C ASN A 2 -18.91 0.70 -19.07
N LYS A 3 -20.03 1.39 -19.33
CA LYS A 3 -20.24 2.30 -20.48
C LYS A 3 -19.34 3.57 -20.52
N LYS A 4 -18.40 3.75 -19.58
CA LYS A 4 -17.54 4.94 -19.47
C LYS A 4 -16.30 4.95 -20.38
N PHE A 5 -16.07 3.94 -21.20
CA PHE A 5 -14.88 3.89 -22.07
C PHE A 5 -14.94 4.79 -23.30
N LEU A 6 -16.01 5.55 -23.53
CA LEU A 6 -16.29 6.26 -24.81
C LEU A 6 -15.21 7.27 -25.25
N HIS A 7 -14.30 7.69 -24.37
CA HIS A 7 -13.17 8.57 -24.72
C HIS A 7 -11.78 8.05 -24.29
N SER A 8 -11.69 6.79 -23.83
CA SER A 8 -10.41 6.24 -23.35
C SER A 8 -9.51 5.82 -24.53
N PRO A 9 -8.21 6.20 -24.54
CA PRO A 9 -7.25 5.73 -25.54
C PRO A 9 -6.97 4.22 -25.48
N PHE A 10 -7.58 3.51 -24.52
CA PHE A 10 -7.51 2.05 -24.40
C PHE A 10 -8.63 1.32 -25.15
N GLN A 11 -9.53 2.02 -25.87
CA GLN A 11 -10.60 1.40 -26.66
C GLN A 11 -10.11 0.41 -27.73
N THR A 12 -8.93 0.67 -28.30
CA THR A 12 -8.36 -0.16 -29.38
C THR A 12 -7.54 -1.33 -28.85
N VAL A 13 -7.35 -1.43 -27.53
CA VAL A 13 -6.57 -2.50 -26.90
C VAL A 13 -7.38 -3.79 -26.86
N SER A 14 -6.78 -4.90 -27.29
CA SER A 14 -7.47 -6.19 -27.26
C SER A 14 -7.79 -6.62 -25.82
N ALA A 15 -8.89 -7.36 -25.64
CA ALA A 15 -9.23 -7.91 -24.32
C ALA A 15 -8.14 -8.85 -23.76
N ARG A 16 -7.36 -9.47 -24.66
CA ARG A 16 -6.21 -10.31 -24.31
C ARG A 16 -5.11 -9.46 -23.67
N ASP A 17 -4.69 -8.40 -24.33
CA ASP A 17 -3.64 -7.50 -23.86
C ASP A 17 -4.05 -6.78 -22.57
N TRP A 18 -5.30 -6.32 -22.50
CA TRP A 18 -5.82 -5.69 -21.29
C TRP A 18 -5.73 -6.61 -20.06
N ARG A 19 -5.94 -7.92 -20.25
CA ARG A 19 -5.85 -8.93 -19.18
C ARG A 19 -4.43 -9.40 -18.91
N ASP A 20 -3.45 -9.08 -19.75
CA ASP A 20 -2.04 -9.39 -19.53
C ASP A 20 -1.41 -8.34 -18.61
N TRP A 21 -0.98 -8.78 -17.43
CA TRP A 21 -0.32 -7.89 -16.48
C TRP A 21 1.02 -7.34 -17.00
N ARG A 22 1.69 -8.07 -17.90
CA ARG A 22 2.95 -7.62 -18.52
C ARG A 22 2.68 -6.47 -19.47
N TRP A 23 1.64 -6.58 -20.30
CA TRP A 23 1.19 -5.49 -21.16
C TRP A 23 0.83 -4.25 -20.33
N GLN A 24 0.04 -4.41 -19.27
CA GLN A 24 -0.32 -3.31 -18.37
C GLN A 24 0.92 -2.64 -17.74
N PHE A 25 1.93 -3.43 -17.35
CA PHE A 25 3.15 -2.91 -16.75
C PHE A 25 4.08 -2.22 -17.76
N GLN A 26 4.16 -2.73 -18.99
CA GLN A 26 4.94 -2.13 -20.08
C GLN A 26 4.30 -0.82 -20.59
N ASN A 27 2.98 -0.73 -20.59
CA ASN A 27 2.21 0.42 -21.05
C ASN A 27 1.86 1.41 -19.93
N ARG A 28 2.63 1.42 -18.83
CA ARG A 28 2.46 2.41 -17.77
C ARG A 28 2.69 3.82 -18.29
N ILE A 29 1.85 4.73 -17.85
CA ILE A 29 1.98 6.15 -18.17
C ILE A 29 3.03 6.77 -17.25
N THR A 30 4.14 7.18 -17.85
CA THR A 30 5.31 7.70 -17.13
C THR A 30 5.67 9.15 -17.46
N SER A 31 4.94 9.78 -18.38
CA SER A 31 5.19 11.14 -18.84
C SER A 31 3.91 11.99 -18.83
N MET A 32 4.08 13.32 -18.69
CA MET A 32 2.94 14.25 -18.78
C MET A 32 2.28 14.24 -20.16
N ALA A 33 3.05 14.02 -21.23
CA ALA A 33 2.50 13.93 -22.59
C ALA A 33 1.55 12.74 -22.72
N GLY A 34 1.96 11.58 -22.20
CA GLY A 34 1.10 10.40 -22.13
C GLY A 34 -0.15 10.66 -21.29
N LEU A 35 -0.01 11.35 -20.15
CA LEU A 35 -1.14 11.67 -19.28
C LEU A 35 -2.13 12.65 -19.90
N ALA A 36 -1.65 13.72 -20.53
CA ALA A 36 -2.47 14.75 -21.16
C ALA A 36 -3.28 14.21 -22.35
N GLY A 37 -2.75 13.22 -23.06
CA GLY A 37 -3.48 12.53 -24.12
C GLY A 37 -4.63 11.64 -23.63
N ILE A 38 -4.65 11.29 -22.33
CA ILE A 38 -5.63 10.35 -21.75
C ILE A 38 -6.73 11.08 -20.98
N LEU A 39 -6.41 12.17 -20.27
CA LEU A 39 -7.34 12.89 -19.40
C LEU A 39 -8.13 14.03 -20.06
N GLY A 40 -8.08 14.18 -21.39
CA GLY A 40 -8.94 15.12 -22.11
C GLY A 40 -8.85 16.58 -21.63
N LYS A 41 -7.78 17.31 -21.98
CA LYS A 41 -7.58 18.78 -21.85
C LYS A 41 -8.32 19.52 -20.70
N GLN A 42 -7.69 19.57 -19.53
CA GLN A 42 -7.29 20.78 -18.78
C GLN A 42 -6.65 20.31 -17.47
N MET A 43 -5.49 19.64 -17.56
CA MET A 43 -4.70 19.42 -16.34
C MET A 43 -4.00 20.73 -15.95
N PRO A 44 -3.81 21.02 -14.63
CA PRO A 44 -3.11 22.21 -14.18
C PRO A 44 -1.78 22.31 -14.91
N ARG A 45 -1.59 23.44 -15.62
CA ARG A 45 -0.52 23.71 -16.62
C ARG A 45 0.65 22.74 -16.46
N THR A 46 0.77 21.76 -17.36
CA THR A 46 1.76 20.66 -17.35
C THR A 46 3.20 21.11 -17.07
N GLU A 47 3.55 22.35 -17.43
CA GLU A 47 4.83 22.99 -17.08
C GLU A 47 5.08 23.11 -15.58
N LYS A 48 4.05 23.40 -14.78
CA LYS A 48 4.15 23.54 -13.31
C LYS A 48 4.51 22.22 -12.64
N LEU A 49 4.19 21.07 -13.26
CA LEU A 49 4.48 19.74 -12.69
C LEU A 49 5.86 19.20 -13.09
N ARG A 50 6.57 19.85 -14.03
CA ARG A 50 7.92 19.43 -14.43
C ARG A 50 8.88 19.34 -13.23
N PRO A 51 8.97 20.31 -12.31
CA PRO A 51 9.85 20.21 -11.15
C PRO A 51 9.45 19.07 -10.19
N VAL A 52 8.16 18.74 -10.11
CA VAL A 52 7.66 17.59 -9.33
C VAL A 52 8.15 16.30 -9.95
N LEU A 53 7.99 16.11 -11.26
CA LEU A 53 8.45 14.91 -11.96
C LEU A 53 9.97 14.76 -11.97
N SER A 54 10.68 15.89 -12.04
CA SER A 54 12.13 15.90 -11.83
C SER A 54 12.50 15.39 -10.45
N SER A 55 11.63 15.49 -9.44
CA SER A 55 11.84 15.04 -8.06
C SER A 55 11.30 13.63 -7.78
N TYR A 56 10.14 13.32 -8.36
CA TYR A 56 9.34 12.15 -8.01
C TYR A 56 8.68 11.59 -9.28
N PRO A 57 9.23 10.52 -9.87
CA PRO A 57 8.70 9.96 -11.11
C PRO A 57 7.23 9.55 -10.99
N MET A 58 6.55 9.52 -12.11
CA MET A 58 5.19 9.02 -12.23
C MET A 58 5.22 7.68 -12.98
N ALA A 59 4.36 6.75 -12.56
CA ALA A 59 4.06 5.53 -13.28
C ALA A 59 2.65 5.12 -12.88
N ILE A 60 1.75 4.92 -13.85
CA ILE A 60 0.36 4.54 -13.61
C ILE A 60 -0.02 3.47 -14.62
N THR A 61 -0.54 2.32 -14.17
CA THR A 61 -1.03 1.28 -15.08
C THR A 61 -2.26 1.76 -15.86
N PRO A 62 -2.46 1.32 -17.12
CA PRO A 62 -3.70 1.58 -17.86
C PRO A 62 -4.95 1.21 -17.07
N TYR A 63 -4.93 0.06 -16.39
CA TYR A 63 -6.01 -0.37 -15.50
C TYR A 63 -6.32 0.66 -14.41
N TYR A 64 -5.35 1.10 -13.63
CA TYR A 64 -5.62 2.02 -12.52
C TYR A 64 -6.05 3.40 -13.03
N LEU A 65 -5.47 3.85 -14.15
CA LEU A 65 -5.88 5.08 -14.82
C LEU A 65 -7.34 5.01 -15.30
N SER A 66 -7.81 3.85 -15.76
CA SER A 66 -9.21 3.66 -16.20
C SER A 66 -10.24 3.75 -15.06
N LEU A 67 -9.80 3.77 -13.80
CA LEU A 67 -10.69 3.92 -12.65
C LEU A 67 -10.95 5.39 -12.28
N ILE A 68 -10.12 6.31 -12.80
CA ILE A 68 -10.26 7.75 -12.54
C ILE A 68 -11.53 8.27 -13.19
N GLN A 69 -12.28 9.09 -12.47
CA GLN A 69 -13.41 9.82 -13.04
C GLN A 69 -12.92 11.03 -13.84
N GLU A 70 -13.16 10.99 -15.15
CA GLU A 70 -12.84 12.10 -16.05
C GLU A 70 -13.58 13.38 -15.64
N GLY A 71 -12.87 14.51 -15.67
CA GLY A 71 -13.42 15.83 -15.33
C GLY A 71 -13.51 16.16 -13.84
N ASP A 72 -13.16 15.23 -12.93
CA ASP A 72 -13.11 15.49 -11.49
C ASP A 72 -11.66 15.64 -11.00
N GLU A 73 -11.23 16.89 -10.81
CA GLU A 73 -9.89 17.21 -10.27
C GLU A 73 -9.70 16.74 -8.82
N ASN A 74 -10.80 16.51 -8.09
CA ASN A 74 -10.80 16.01 -6.72
C ASN A 74 -11.02 14.49 -6.66
N ASP A 75 -10.95 13.79 -7.80
CA ASP A 75 -11.09 12.34 -7.81
C ASP A 75 -10.04 11.70 -6.87
N PRO A 76 -10.47 10.82 -5.93
CA PRO A 76 -9.58 10.26 -4.92
C PRO A 76 -8.51 9.34 -5.50
N LEU A 77 -8.66 8.84 -6.73
CA LEU A 77 -7.65 8.02 -7.39
C LEU A 77 -6.66 8.92 -8.16
N THR A 78 -7.11 10.01 -8.79
CA THR A 78 -6.27 11.10 -9.30
C THR A 78 -5.29 11.56 -8.23
N ILE A 79 -5.81 11.96 -7.07
CA ILE A 79 -5.03 12.46 -5.93
C ILE A 79 -3.93 11.45 -5.52
N GLN A 80 -4.18 10.15 -5.64
CA GLN A 80 -3.23 9.11 -5.23
C GLN A 80 -2.13 8.81 -6.26
N CYS A 81 -2.27 9.16 -7.54
CA CYS A 81 -1.33 8.74 -8.59
C CYS A 81 -0.85 9.85 -9.55
N ILE A 82 -1.55 10.98 -9.63
CA ILE A 82 -1.20 12.12 -10.47
C ILE A 82 -0.35 13.11 -9.65
N PRO A 83 0.81 13.58 -10.16
CA PRO A 83 1.67 14.49 -9.44
C PRO A 83 1.00 15.83 -9.07
N ASP A 84 1.33 16.33 -7.88
CA ASP A 84 0.87 17.62 -7.36
C ASP A 84 2.04 18.56 -7.03
N ILE A 85 1.88 19.85 -7.26
CA ILE A 85 2.90 20.87 -6.95
C ILE A 85 3.27 20.92 -5.46
N ARG A 86 2.34 20.56 -4.57
CA ARG A 86 2.54 20.51 -3.12
C ARG A 86 3.53 19.44 -2.70
N GLU A 87 3.91 18.53 -3.59
CA GLU A 87 4.93 17.51 -3.32
C GLU A 87 6.35 18.08 -3.22
N ILE A 88 6.62 19.22 -3.87
CA ILE A 88 7.94 19.87 -3.79
C ILE A 88 7.95 21.04 -2.80
N SER A 89 6.81 21.32 -2.16
CA SER A 89 6.75 22.27 -1.06
C SER A 89 7.52 21.74 0.15
N VAL A 90 8.36 22.59 0.73
CA VAL A 90 9.05 22.28 1.99
C VAL A 90 8.05 22.49 3.12
N LEU A 91 7.65 21.40 3.77
CA LEU A 91 6.81 21.44 4.96
C LEU A 91 7.66 21.14 6.20
N PRO A 92 7.49 21.88 7.30
CA PRO A 92 8.17 21.59 8.56
C PRO A 92 7.93 20.15 8.99
N ASN A 93 8.93 19.55 9.63
CA ASN A 93 8.88 18.19 10.21
C ASN A 93 8.68 17.05 9.21
N CYS A 94 8.78 17.29 7.89
CA CYS A 94 8.80 16.23 6.88
C CYS A 94 10.23 15.79 6.55
N SER A 95 10.51 14.49 6.57
CA SER A 95 11.84 13.89 6.31
C SER A 95 11.80 12.89 5.15
N GLU A 96 12.93 12.58 4.54
CA GLU A 96 13.04 11.52 3.54
C GLU A 96 12.90 10.12 4.15
N ASP A 97 13.33 9.95 5.41
CA ASP A 97 13.22 8.73 6.20
C ASP A 97 12.66 9.04 7.60
N PRO A 98 11.35 9.35 7.73
CA PRO A 98 10.77 9.73 9.02
C PRO A 98 10.69 8.57 10.04
N LEU A 99 10.89 7.33 9.59
CA LEU A 99 10.89 6.14 10.45
C LEU A 99 12.31 5.69 10.85
N ASN A 100 13.35 6.36 10.35
CA ASN A 100 14.76 5.96 10.49
C ASN A 100 15.01 4.52 10.02
N GLU A 101 14.32 4.06 8.96
CA GLU A 101 14.50 2.72 8.40
C GLU A 101 15.97 2.41 8.07
N ASP A 102 16.73 3.41 7.64
CA ASP A 102 18.15 3.24 7.27
C ASP A 102 19.03 2.93 8.49
N ARG A 103 18.67 3.41 9.70
CA ARG A 103 19.38 3.08 10.96
C ARG A 103 19.14 1.63 11.37
N TYR A 104 18.01 1.05 10.99
CA TYR A 104 17.62 -0.32 11.31
C TYR A 104 17.90 -1.28 10.14
N MET A 105 18.88 -0.98 9.29
CA MET A 105 19.18 -1.73 8.08
C MET A 105 20.49 -2.53 8.20
N PRO A 106 20.53 -3.65 8.95
CA PRO A 106 21.76 -4.40 9.23
C PRO A 106 22.39 -5.04 7.97
N ALA A 107 21.59 -5.28 6.94
CA ALA A 107 22.05 -5.67 5.62
C ALA A 107 21.37 -4.78 4.56
N PRO A 108 22.01 -4.51 3.39
CA PRO A 108 21.44 -3.62 2.40
C PRO A 108 20.01 -4.00 2.03
N LYS A 109 19.06 -3.09 2.31
CA LYS A 109 17.62 -3.22 2.05
C LYS A 109 16.89 -4.28 2.90
N LEU A 110 17.48 -4.76 3.98
CA LEU A 110 16.82 -5.55 5.00
C LEU A 110 16.64 -4.71 6.26
N ILE A 111 15.41 -4.42 6.65
CA ILE A 111 15.09 -3.64 7.85
C ILE A 111 14.74 -4.60 8.99
N HIS A 112 15.47 -4.53 10.09
CA HIS A 112 15.21 -5.29 11.32
C HIS A 112 15.00 -4.31 12.47
N ARG A 113 13.73 -3.93 12.70
CA ARG A 113 13.32 -2.94 13.71
C ARG A 113 12.60 -3.56 14.91
N TYR A 114 11.94 -4.69 14.69
CA TYR A 114 11.22 -5.42 15.73
C TYR A 114 11.98 -6.69 16.08
N PRO A 115 11.91 -7.17 17.33
CA PRO A 115 12.74 -8.31 17.79
C PRO A 115 12.61 -9.59 16.96
N ASP A 116 11.43 -9.86 16.39
CA ASP A 116 11.10 -11.18 15.85
C ASP A 116 10.85 -11.20 14.34
N ARG A 117 11.04 -10.06 13.65
CA ARG A 117 10.67 -9.93 12.24
C ARG A 117 11.47 -8.90 11.47
N ALA A 118 11.78 -9.24 10.23
CA ALA A 118 12.49 -8.37 9.30
C ALA A 118 11.68 -8.08 8.04
N LEU A 119 11.93 -6.91 7.43
CA LEU A 119 11.33 -6.49 6.17
C LEU A 119 12.40 -6.42 5.08
N ALA A 120 12.25 -7.24 4.05
CA ALA A 120 13.12 -7.29 2.88
C ALA A 120 12.56 -6.38 1.77
N ILE A 121 13.21 -5.25 1.50
CA ILE A 121 12.94 -4.39 0.35
C ILE A 121 13.58 -5.03 -0.87
N VAL A 122 12.85 -5.87 -1.60
CA VAL A 122 13.43 -6.64 -2.72
C VAL A 122 13.53 -5.82 -4.00
N THR A 123 12.69 -4.80 -4.16
CA THR A 123 12.69 -3.87 -5.29
C THR A 123 12.34 -2.47 -4.84
N LYS A 124 12.59 -1.46 -5.68
CA LYS A 124 12.09 -0.08 -5.53
C LYS A 124 11.01 0.28 -6.54
N THR A 125 10.73 -0.61 -7.50
CA THR A 125 9.77 -0.37 -8.58
C THR A 125 8.37 -0.84 -8.18
N CYS A 126 7.35 -0.05 -8.54
CA CYS A 126 5.94 -0.39 -8.37
C CYS A 126 5.23 -0.38 -9.72
N ALA A 127 4.09 -1.08 -9.82
CA ALA A 127 3.21 -0.93 -10.98
C ALA A 127 2.60 0.48 -11.05
N THR A 128 2.20 1.05 -9.91
CA THR A 128 1.77 2.45 -9.82
C THR A 128 2.52 3.15 -8.69
N TYR A 129 3.09 4.32 -8.97
CA TYR A 129 3.76 5.14 -7.96
C TYR A 129 2.76 6.00 -7.19
N CYS A 130 2.43 5.54 -5.98
CA CYS A 130 1.53 6.24 -5.07
C CYS A 130 2.15 7.57 -4.65
N ARG A 131 1.46 8.70 -4.84
CA ARG A 131 1.99 10.03 -4.48
C ARG A 131 2.21 10.21 -2.97
N HIS A 132 1.54 9.38 -2.17
CA HIS A 132 1.68 9.27 -0.71
C HIS A 132 2.66 8.17 -0.25
N CYS A 133 3.54 7.67 -1.13
CA CYS A 133 4.49 6.59 -0.77
C CYS A 133 5.41 7.01 0.38
N ASN A 134 5.53 6.15 1.42
CA ASN A 134 6.43 6.42 2.53
C ASN A 134 7.92 6.19 2.20
N ARG A 135 8.20 5.45 1.15
CA ARG A 135 9.56 5.16 0.65
C ARG A 135 9.91 5.95 -0.60
N LYS A 136 9.32 7.14 -0.76
CA LYS A 136 9.52 8.04 -1.90
C LYS A 136 10.99 8.35 -2.17
N ARG A 137 11.83 8.36 -1.12
CA ARG A 137 13.29 8.54 -1.21
C ARG A 137 13.98 7.55 -2.17
N PHE A 138 13.47 6.32 -2.31
CA PHE A 138 14.09 5.31 -3.14
C PHE A 138 13.81 5.45 -4.64
N TRP A 139 12.86 6.27 -5.06
CA TRP A 139 12.51 6.38 -6.49
C TRP A 139 13.66 6.89 -7.36
N LYS A 140 14.59 7.65 -6.77
CA LYS A 140 15.75 8.20 -7.48
C LYS A 140 17.07 7.56 -7.10
N THR A 141 17.15 6.85 -5.98
CA THR A 141 18.39 6.22 -5.56
C THR A 141 18.77 5.14 -6.55
N PRO A 142 19.93 5.18 -7.21
CA PRO A 142 20.39 4.09 -8.07
C PRO A 142 20.52 2.80 -7.24
N GLU A 143 20.24 1.65 -7.85
CA GLU A 143 20.51 0.38 -7.17
C GLU A 143 22.01 0.11 -7.29
N THR A 144 22.70 0.03 -6.16
CA THR A 144 24.16 -0.12 -6.11
C THR A 144 24.61 -1.58 -6.16
N SER A 145 23.69 -2.54 -6.12
CA SER A 145 24.01 -3.97 -6.13
C SER A 145 22.90 -4.81 -6.78
N PRO A 146 23.25 -5.87 -7.54
CA PRO A 146 22.28 -6.79 -8.09
C PRO A 146 21.43 -7.47 -7.01
N LEU A 147 20.14 -7.72 -7.32
CA LEU A 147 19.21 -8.38 -6.40
C LEU A 147 19.77 -9.68 -5.80
N LYS A 148 20.41 -10.53 -6.62
CA LYS A 148 20.97 -11.81 -6.15
C LYS A 148 22.02 -11.62 -5.04
N SER A 149 22.92 -10.66 -5.21
CA SER A 149 23.94 -10.35 -4.18
C SER A 149 23.30 -9.75 -2.93
N ARG A 150 22.34 -8.83 -3.13
CA ARG A 150 21.63 -8.19 -2.03
C ARG A 150 20.82 -9.22 -1.22
N LEU A 151 20.06 -10.09 -1.89
CA LEU A 151 19.29 -11.18 -1.29
C LEU A 151 20.19 -12.14 -0.50
N ALA A 152 21.35 -12.54 -1.03
CA ALA A 152 22.28 -13.40 -0.32
C ALA A 152 22.74 -12.78 1.02
N LYS A 153 22.97 -11.46 1.06
CA LYS A 153 23.30 -10.73 2.30
C LYS A 153 22.10 -10.69 3.27
N MET A 154 20.88 -10.51 2.76
CA MET A 154 19.68 -10.54 3.59
C MET A 154 19.47 -11.91 4.23
N VAL A 155 19.52 -12.96 3.42
CA VAL A 155 19.32 -14.36 3.84
C VAL A 155 20.37 -14.76 4.87
N ARG A 156 21.64 -14.39 4.66
CA ARG A 156 22.69 -14.61 5.65
C ARG A 156 22.37 -13.96 6.99
N TYR A 157 22.01 -12.68 6.99
CA TYR A 157 21.67 -11.99 8.24
C TYR A 157 20.49 -12.67 8.97
N VAL A 158 19.44 -13.03 8.25
CA VAL A 158 18.28 -13.73 8.85
C VAL A 158 18.68 -15.12 9.38
N ALA A 159 19.53 -15.86 8.66
CA ALA A 159 20.04 -17.15 9.10
C ALA A 159 20.92 -17.04 10.36
N ASP A 160 21.67 -15.95 10.49
CA ASP A 160 22.53 -15.66 11.65
C ASP A 160 21.75 -15.06 12.85
N SER A 161 20.46 -14.75 12.68
CA SER A 161 19.57 -14.14 13.69
C SER A 161 18.38 -15.06 14.04
N PRO A 162 18.54 -16.02 14.98
CA PRO A 162 17.53 -17.03 15.31
C PRO A 162 16.23 -16.46 15.90
N GLU A 163 16.24 -15.22 16.39
CA GLU A 163 15.06 -14.51 16.88
C GLU A 163 14.07 -14.13 15.77
N ILE A 164 14.53 -14.02 14.51
CA ILE A 164 13.71 -13.59 13.37
C ILE A 164 12.87 -14.77 12.87
N ARG A 165 11.63 -14.86 13.36
CA ARG A 165 10.66 -15.89 12.92
C ARG A 165 9.80 -15.47 11.73
N GLU A 166 9.74 -14.18 11.40
CA GLU A 166 8.95 -13.67 10.26
C GLU A 166 9.77 -12.81 9.30
N VAL A 167 9.62 -13.07 8.00
CA VAL A 167 10.19 -12.23 6.93
C VAL A 167 9.08 -11.64 6.03
N ILE A 168 9.11 -10.32 5.89
CA ILE A 168 8.15 -9.55 5.10
C ILE A 168 8.81 -9.11 3.79
N LEU A 169 8.36 -9.65 2.67
CA LEU A 169 8.75 -9.22 1.33
C LEU A 169 7.99 -7.93 0.99
N SER A 170 8.72 -6.86 0.73
CA SER A 170 8.18 -5.52 0.45
C SER A 170 9.15 -4.73 -0.45
N GLY A 171 9.07 -3.41 -0.40
CA GLY A 171 9.91 -2.49 -1.16
C GLY A 171 9.06 -1.47 -1.91
N GLY A 172 9.23 -1.43 -3.22
CA GLY A 172 8.21 -0.91 -4.14
C GLY A 172 7.02 -1.86 -4.14
N ASP A 173 7.05 -2.87 -5.02
CA ASP A 173 6.07 -3.96 -4.98
C ASP A 173 6.73 -5.30 -5.41
N PRO A 174 6.85 -6.30 -4.53
CA PRO A 174 7.50 -7.59 -4.85
C PRO A 174 6.89 -8.30 -6.07
N LEU A 175 5.60 -8.10 -6.32
CA LEU A 175 4.89 -8.78 -7.41
C LEU A 175 5.17 -8.17 -8.79
N ILE A 176 6.07 -7.18 -8.92
CA ILE A 176 6.56 -6.78 -10.25
C ILE A 176 7.38 -7.89 -10.92
N TYR A 177 7.98 -8.78 -10.12
CA TYR A 177 8.78 -9.87 -10.61
C TYR A 177 7.88 -10.94 -11.22
N ASP A 178 8.40 -11.66 -12.21
CA ASP A 178 7.79 -12.90 -12.67
C ASP A 178 7.76 -13.96 -11.55
N ASP A 179 7.02 -15.03 -11.80
CA ASP A 179 6.77 -16.07 -10.80
C ASP A 179 8.08 -16.77 -10.39
N GLU A 180 9.00 -17.03 -11.33
CA GLU A 180 10.30 -17.68 -11.07
C GLU A 180 11.19 -16.84 -10.15
N LYS A 181 11.30 -15.53 -10.41
CA LYS A 181 12.13 -14.64 -9.63
C LYS A 181 11.53 -14.33 -8.26
N LEU A 182 10.21 -14.24 -8.17
CA LEU A 182 9.53 -14.15 -6.88
C LEU A 182 9.70 -15.42 -6.06
N GLU A 183 9.57 -16.59 -6.71
CA GLU A 183 9.78 -17.89 -6.08
C GLU A 183 11.21 -18.04 -5.54
N MET A 184 12.22 -17.61 -6.31
CA MET A 184 13.62 -17.61 -5.88
C MET A 184 13.84 -16.82 -4.58
N ILE A 185 13.14 -15.70 -4.38
CA ILE A 185 13.20 -14.91 -3.14
C ILE A 185 12.52 -15.66 -2.00
N LEU A 186 11.29 -16.16 -2.22
CA LEU A 186 10.51 -16.88 -1.21
C LEU A 186 11.25 -18.14 -0.74
N ALA A 187 11.77 -18.94 -1.69
CA ALA A 187 12.55 -20.14 -1.41
C ALA A 187 13.78 -19.84 -0.56
N ALA A 188 14.48 -18.73 -0.82
CA ALA A 188 15.69 -18.39 -0.10
C ALA A 188 15.42 -18.11 1.40
N PHE A 189 14.31 -17.46 1.74
CA PHE A 189 13.93 -17.25 3.14
C PHE A 189 13.24 -18.46 3.76
N ALA A 190 12.41 -19.18 3.01
CA ALA A 190 11.74 -20.40 3.49
C ALA A 190 12.71 -21.56 3.81
N ALA A 191 13.92 -21.54 3.24
CA ALA A 191 14.96 -22.53 3.53
C ALA A 191 15.60 -22.33 4.92
N ILE A 192 15.36 -21.21 5.59
CA ILE A 192 15.91 -20.93 6.93
C ILE A 192 15.04 -21.61 7.99
N PRO A 193 15.56 -22.56 8.79
CA PRO A 193 14.72 -23.41 9.65
C PRO A 193 13.85 -22.67 10.68
N HIS A 194 14.34 -21.55 11.23
CA HIS A 194 13.61 -20.76 12.22
C HIS A 194 12.67 -19.71 11.62
N VAL A 195 12.64 -19.54 10.29
CA VAL A 195 11.67 -18.65 9.63
C VAL A 195 10.34 -19.39 9.51
N GLU A 196 9.43 -19.07 10.40
CA GLU A 196 8.11 -19.69 10.50
C GLU A 196 7.09 -19.07 9.54
N ILE A 197 7.19 -17.76 9.29
CA ILE A 197 6.16 -16.99 8.57
C ILE A 197 6.80 -16.15 7.46
N LEU A 198 6.23 -16.26 6.27
CA LEU A 198 6.46 -15.31 5.20
C LEU A 198 5.24 -14.39 5.04
N ARG A 199 5.49 -13.13 4.70
CA ARG A 199 4.44 -12.17 4.38
C ARG A 199 4.81 -11.34 3.16
N ILE A 200 3.85 -11.09 2.28
CA ILE A 200 4.02 -10.23 1.10
C ILE A 200 3.22 -8.95 1.30
N GLY A 201 3.89 -7.80 1.20
CA GLY A 201 3.24 -6.50 1.07
C GLY A 201 3.20 -6.07 -0.39
N SER A 202 2.02 -6.01 -1.00
CA SER A 202 1.86 -5.67 -2.41
C SER A 202 0.54 -4.95 -2.68
N ARG A 203 0.60 -3.87 -3.47
CA ARG A 203 -0.58 -3.10 -3.87
C ARG A 203 -1.20 -3.64 -5.17
N MET A 204 -0.63 -4.67 -5.79
CA MET A 204 -1.10 -5.22 -7.06
C MET A 204 -2.61 -5.51 -7.10
N PRO A 205 -3.28 -6.07 -6.06
CA PRO A 205 -4.74 -6.26 -6.13
C PRO A 205 -5.52 -4.98 -6.42
N ALA A 206 -5.04 -3.82 -5.96
CA ALA A 206 -5.66 -2.52 -6.20
C ALA A 206 -5.24 -1.88 -7.53
N VAL A 207 -3.96 -1.98 -7.92
CA VAL A 207 -3.40 -1.21 -9.05
C VAL A 207 -3.10 -2.03 -10.31
N LEU A 208 -3.02 -3.35 -10.20
CA LEU A 208 -2.76 -4.28 -11.30
C LEU A 208 -3.28 -5.69 -10.95
N PRO A 209 -4.59 -5.87 -10.77
CA PRO A 209 -5.15 -7.14 -10.31
C PRO A 209 -4.87 -8.32 -11.26
N MET A 210 -4.62 -8.03 -12.54
CA MET A 210 -4.20 -9.00 -13.56
C MET A 210 -2.93 -9.78 -13.17
N ARG A 211 -2.09 -9.22 -12.28
CA ARG A 211 -0.86 -9.90 -11.81
C ARG A 211 -1.18 -11.13 -10.96
N ILE A 212 -2.37 -11.19 -10.35
CA ILE A 212 -2.82 -12.34 -9.57
C ILE A 212 -3.39 -13.40 -10.50
N THR A 213 -2.50 -14.27 -10.99
CA THR A 213 -2.83 -15.38 -11.88
C THR A 213 -3.02 -16.68 -11.11
N LYS A 214 -3.61 -17.70 -11.75
CA LYS A 214 -3.73 -19.04 -11.16
C LYS A 214 -2.36 -19.65 -10.88
N ASP A 215 -1.38 -19.40 -11.74
CA ASP A 215 -0.02 -19.93 -11.60
C ASP A 215 0.72 -19.26 -10.45
N LEU A 216 0.58 -17.93 -10.29
CA LEU A 216 1.09 -17.21 -9.11
C LEU A 216 0.48 -17.82 -7.84
N CYS A 217 -0.84 -17.94 -7.76
CA CYS A 217 -1.52 -18.49 -6.60
C CYS A 217 -1.08 -19.93 -6.29
N ARG A 218 -0.88 -20.77 -7.32
CA ARG A 218 -0.37 -22.14 -7.16
C ARG A 218 1.05 -22.15 -6.58
N MET A 219 1.93 -21.28 -7.07
CA MET A 219 3.28 -21.13 -6.55
C MET A 219 3.26 -20.66 -5.10
N LEU A 220 2.56 -19.56 -4.80
CA LEU A 220 2.49 -18.98 -3.45
C LEU A 220 1.91 -19.97 -2.42
N LYS A 221 0.96 -20.84 -2.82
CA LYS A 221 0.40 -21.88 -1.94
C LYS A 221 1.45 -22.83 -1.37
N ARG A 222 2.56 -23.08 -2.09
CA ARG A 222 3.65 -23.96 -1.63
C ARG A 222 4.46 -23.36 -0.48
N TYR A 223 4.39 -22.04 -0.29
CA TYR A 223 5.12 -21.29 0.74
C TYR A 223 4.28 -20.99 1.98
N ARG A 224 3.17 -21.72 2.17
CA ARG A 224 2.35 -21.56 3.37
C ARG A 224 3.07 -22.09 4.63
N PRO A 225 2.92 -21.46 5.80
CA PRO A 225 2.07 -20.30 6.07
C PRO A 225 2.62 -18.99 5.45
N LEU A 226 1.78 -18.36 4.63
CA LEU A 226 2.08 -17.14 3.89
C LEU A 226 0.91 -16.16 4.09
N TRP A 227 1.23 -14.91 4.42
CA TRP A 227 0.26 -13.84 4.58
C TRP A 227 0.39 -12.80 3.46
N PHE A 228 -0.73 -12.18 3.09
CA PHE A 228 -0.74 -11.15 2.07
C PHE A 228 -1.34 -9.86 2.61
N ASN A 229 -0.57 -8.78 2.62
CA ASN A 229 -1.04 -7.44 2.94
C ASN A 229 -1.15 -6.63 1.65
N THR A 230 -2.37 -6.22 1.32
CA THR A 230 -2.66 -5.27 0.22
C THR A 230 -2.96 -3.88 0.75
N GLN A 231 -3.06 -2.90 -0.14
CA GLN A 231 -3.36 -1.50 0.20
C GLN A 231 -4.47 -0.96 -0.70
N PHE A 232 -5.63 -0.76 -0.09
CA PHE A 232 -6.81 -0.12 -0.66
C PHE A 232 -7.07 1.11 0.19
N ASN A 233 -7.21 2.27 -0.44
CA ASN A 233 -7.44 3.54 0.26
C ASN A 233 -8.82 4.13 -0.05
N HIS A 234 -9.48 3.71 -1.13
CA HIS A 234 -10.79 4.24 -1.51
C HIS A 234 -11.71 3.13 -2.05
N PRO A 235 -13.04 3.17 -1.80
CA PRO A 235 -13.97 2.15 -2.29
C PRO A 235 -13.92 1.93 -3.82
N SER A 236 -13.63 2.98 -4.59
CA SER A 236 -13.53 2.89 -6.06
C SER A 236 -12.40 1.96 -6.55
N GLU A 237 -11.42 1.65 -5.69
CA GLU A 237 -10.36 0.70 -6.01
C GLU A 237 -10.85 -0.76 -5.92
N ILE A 238 -11.97 -1.02 -5.23
CA ILE A 238 -12.60 -2.33 -5.10
C ILE A 238 -13.47 -2.61 -6.32
N THR A 239 -12.81 -2.94 -7.43
CA THR A 239 -13.46 -3.37 -8.66
C THR A 239 -13.73 -4.87 -8.66
N SER A 240 -14.47 -5.37 -9.66
CA SER A 240 -14.61 -6.82 -9.87
C SER A 240 -13.29 -7.53 -10.14
N ASN A 241 -12.33 -6.88 -10.81
CA ASN A 241 -11.00 -7.44 -11.05
C ASN A 241 -10.19 -7.49 -9.74
N ALA A 242 -10.25 -6.44 -8.93
CA ALA A 242 -9.59 -6.39 -7.62
C ALA A 242 -10.18 -7.43 -6.65
N ALA A 243 -11.51 -7.53 -6.59
CA ALA A 243 -12.23 -8.54 -5.81
C ALA A 243 -11.81 -9.95 -6.22
N ARG A 244 -11.78 -10.23 -7.53
CA ARG A 244 -11.34 -11.53 -8.07
C ARG A 244 -9.89 -11.85 -7.70
N ALA A 245 -8.99 -10.87 -7.79
CA ALA A 245 -7.60 -11.03 -7.40
C ALA A 245 -7.46 -11.41 -5.91
N CYS A 246 -8.17 -10.71 -5.03
CA CYS A 246 -8.21 -11.05 -3.60
C CYS A 246 -8.80 -12.45 -3.35
N ASN A 247 -9.90 -12.81 -4.02
CA ASN A 247 -10.52 -14.13 -3.88
C ASN A 247 -9.56 -15.24 -4.32
N MET A 248 -8.82 -15.07 -5.42
CA MET A 248 -7.85 -16.07 -5.89
C MET A 248 -6.72 -16.32 -4.89
N LEU A 249 -6.28 -15.29 -4.16
CA LEU A 249 -5.29 -15.46 -3.07
C LEU A 249 -5.92 -16.25 -1.90
N GLN A 250 -7.14 -15.92 -1.52
CA GLN A 250 -7.85 -16.59 -0.42
C GLN A 250 -8.22 -18.03 -0.75
N GLU A 251 -8.57 -18.36 -2.00
CA GLU A 251 -8.81 -19.73 -2.48
C GLU A 251 -7.53 -20.58 -2.48
N ALA A 252 -6.36 -19.95 -2.65
CA ALA A 252 -5.07 -20.60 -2.40
C ALA A 252 -4.80 -20.83 -0.89
N GLY A 253 -5.68 -20.31 -0.03
CA GLY A 253 -5.64 -20.33 1.42
C GLY A 253 -4.59 -19.38 2.01
N ILE A 254 -4.32 -18.28 1.32
CA ILE A 254 -3.48 -17.19 1.79
C ILE A 254 -4.40 -16.13 2.42
N PRO A 255 -4.31 -15.88 3.74
CA PRO A 255 -5.08 -14.81 4.36
C PRO A 255 -4.69 -13.45 3.77
N VAL A 256 -5.70 -12.65 3.42
CA VAL A 256 -5.51 -11.32 2.82
C VAL A 256 -5.99 -10.25 3.78
N SER A 257 -5.11 -9.32 4.10
CA SER A 257 -5.35 -8.18 4.97
C SER A 257 -5.11 -6.86 4.24
N ASN A 258 -5.72 -5.78 4.71
CA ASN A 258 -5.60 -4.46 4.12
C ASN A 258 -4.92 -3.45 5.04
N GLN A 259 -3.96 -2.73 4.49
CA GLN A 259 -3.27 -1.61 5.12
C GLN A 259 -3.65 -0.34 4.38
N SER A 260 -4.65 0.39 4.85
CA SER A 260 -4.99 1.71 4.32
C SER A 260 -4.09 2.78 4.94
N VAL A 261 -3.93 3.91 4.26
CA VAL A 261 -3.36 5.14 4.82
C VAL A 261 -4.48 6.17 4.89
N LEU A 262 -4.58 6.89 6.01
CA LEU A 262 -5.49 8.02 6.16
C LEU A 262 -4.92 9.21 5.38
N LEU A 263 -5.60 9.58 4.30
CA LEU A 263 -5.15 10.54 3.30
C LEU A 263 -6.19 11.64 3.13
N LYS A 264 -5.76 12.88 3.35
CA LYS A 264 -6.59 14.08 3.17
C LYS A 264 -7.12 14.18 1.74
N GLY A 265 -8.44 14.37 1.60
CA GLY A 265 -9.11 14.46 0.31
C GLY A 265 -9.30 13.11 -0.41
N VAL A 266 -8.96 11.99 0.24
CA VAL A 266 -9.14 10.64 -0.33
C VAL A 266 -10.10 9.83 0.53
N ASN A 267 -9.78 9.66 1.82
CA ASN A 267 -10.53 8.79 2.72
C ASN A 267 -10.64 9.31 4.15
N ASP A 268 -10.40 10.60 4.35
CA ASP A 268 -10.51 11.35 5.60
C ASP A 268 -11.97 11.70 5.97
N SER A 269 -12.91 10.82 5.60
CA SER A 269 -14.34 10.93 5.90
C SER A 269 -14.88 9.59 6.38
N SER A 270 -15.63 9.60 7.47
CA SER A 270 -16.28 8.41 8.03
C SER A 270 -17.14 7.69 6.99
N ALA A 271 -17.86 8.44 6.13
CA ALA A 271 -18.72 7.84 5.10
C ALA A 271 -17.92 7.12 4.00
N VAL A 272 -16.76 7.67 3.62
CA VAL A 272 -15.88 7.04 2.62
C VAL A 272 -15.22 5.80 3.22
N MET A 273 -14.69 5.93 4.43
CA MET A 273 -14.03 4.83 5.13
C MET A 273 -15.02 3.70 5.43
N GLU A 274 -16.24 3.99 5.87
CA GLU A 274 -17.30 2.97 6.09
C GLU A 274 -17.56 2.14 4.83
N ARG A 275 -17.72 2.80 3.68
CA ARG A 275 -17.86 2.10 2.39
C ARG A 275 -16.64 1.26 2.04
N LEU A 276 -15.44 1.71 2.37
CA LEU A 276 -14.19 0.99 2.10
C LEU A 276 -14.15 -0.28 2.96
N LEU A 277 -14.38 -0.13 4.27
CA LEU A 277 -14.33 -1.23 5.23
C LEU A 277 -15.38 -2.31 4.90
N TYR A 278 -16.61 -1.92 4.57
CA TYR A 278 -17.63 -2.88 4.11
C TYR A 278 -17.31 -3.47 2.75
N GLY A 279 -16.71 -2.70 1.84
CA GLY A 279 -16.24 -3.22 0.56
C GLY A 279 -15.18 -4.32 0.74
N LEU A 280 -14.20 -4.09 1.63
CA LEU A 280 -13.16 -5.07 1.97
C LEU A 280 -13.76 -6.32 2.63
N GLN A 281 -14.68 -6.14 3.57
CA GLN A 281 -15.40 -7.24 4.20
C GLN A 281 -16.16 -8.10 3.19
N LYS A 282 -16.85 -7.49 2.21
CA LYS A 282 -17.58 -8.22 1.15
C LYS A 282 -16.69 -9.10 0.28
N ILE A 283 -15.42 -8.76 0.14
CA ILE A 283 -14.43 -9.55 -0.61
C ILE A 283 -13.52 -10.36 0.33
N SER A 284 -13.92 -10.54 1.59
CA SER A 284 -13.21 -11.30 2.62
C SER A 284 -11.75 -10.85 2.85
N VAL A 285 -11.47 -9.57 2.59
CA VAL A 285 -10.20 -8.93 2.92
C VAL A 285 -10.33 -8.27 4.29
N ARG A 286 -9.48 -8.66 5.23
CA ARG A 286 -9.51 -8.13 6.60
C ARG A 286 -8.94 -6.71 6.67
N PRO A 287 -9.67 -5.68 7.10
CA PRO A 287 -9.07 -4.40 7.44
C PRO A 287 -8.09 -4.58 8.61
N TYR A 288 -6.81 -4.35 8.38
CA TYR A 288 -5.76 -4.60 9.37
C TYR A 288 -5.27 -3.30 10.01
N TYR A 289 -4.65 -2.43 9.21
CA TYR A 289 -4.21 -1.11 9.67
C TYR A 289 -4.88 0.00 8.90
N LEU A 290 -5.23 1.06 9.61
CA LEU A 290 -5.31 2.41 9.06
C LEU A 290 -4.07 3.15 9.57
N PHE A 291 -3.13 3.43 8.69
CA PHE A 291 -1.95 4.22 9.03
C PHE A 291 -2.29 5.70 9.04
N HIS A 292 -1.95 6.40 10.10
CA HIS A 292 -1.80 7.85 10.03
C HIS A 292 -0.69 8.17 9.04
N CYS A 293 -0.96 9.03 8.04
CA CYS A 293 0.02 9.35 7.01
C CYS A 293 1.34 9.80 7.65
N GLU A 294 2.45 9.20 7.23
CA GLU A 294 3.77 9.52 7.74
C GLU A 294 4.22 10.91 7.26
N PRO A 295 5.08 11.63 8.02
CA PRO A 295 5.60 12.94 7.62
C PRO A 295 6.76 12.78 6.63
N VAL A 296 6.47 12.18 5.49
CA VAL A 296 7.45 11.94 4.42
C VAL A 296 7.55 13.20 3.57
N LYS A 297 8.78 13.59 3.21
CA LYS A 297 9.04 14.71 2.30
C LYS A 297 8.26 14.53 1.01
N GLY A 298 7.46 15.54 0.67
CA GLY A 298 6.56 15.54 -0.48
C GLY A 298 5.26 14.75 -0.32
N CYS A 299 4.92 14.32 0.89
CA CYS A 299 3.62 13.73 1.22
C CYS A 299 2.82 14.57 2.23
N GLY A 300 3.36 15.70 2.71
CA GLY A 300 2.74 16.44 3.82
C GLY A 300 1.34 16.98 3.54
N HIS A 301 0.97 17.25 2.29
CA HIS A 301 -0.39 17.67 1.92
C HIS A 301 -1.44 16.55 2.02
N PHE A 302 -1.03 15.28 2.14
CA PHE A 302 -1.91 14.15 2.45
C PHE A 302 -2.21 14.00 3.94
N ARG A 303 -1.46 14.67 4.81
CA ARG A 303 -1.62 14.52 6.25
C ARG A 303 -2.94 15.13 6.71
N THR A 304 -3.59 14.43 7.64
CA THR A 304 -4.74 14.93 8.39
C THR A 304 -4.29 15.34 9.79
N ASP A 305 -5.10 16.14 10.47
CA ASP A 305 -4.93 16.30 11.92
C ASP A 305 -5.21 14.98 12.64
N ARG A 306 -4.56 14.79 13.80
CA ARG A 306 -4.77 13.58 14.61
C ARG A 306 -6.23 13.45 15.05
N SER A 307 -6.86 14.57 15.43
CA SER A 307 -8.26 14.65 15.86
C SER A 307 -9.22 14.13 14.78
N THR A 308 -8.97 14.43 13.49
CA THR A 308 -9.76 13.94 12.37
C THR A 308 -9.82 12.41 12.34
N GLY A 309 -8.66 11.76 12.41
CA GLY A 309 -8.59 10.29 12.38
C GLY A 309 -9.24 9.64 13.61
N LEU A 310 -9.08 10.25 14.79
CA LEU A 310 -9.69 9.76 16.02
C LEU A 310 -11.22 9.87 15.99
N ALA A 311 -11.76 11.03 15.60
CA ALA A 311 -13.20 11.24 15.48
C ALA A 311 -13.83 10.30 14.42
N MET A 312 -13.10 10.05 13.33
CA MET A 312 -13.52 9.12 12.30
C MET A 312 -13.60 7.68 12.83
N ILE A 313 -12.56 7.20 13.53
CA ILE A 313 -12.54 5.83 14.09
C ILE A 313 -13.61 5.65 15.18
N GLU A 314 -13.86 6.67 16.00
CA GLU A 314 -14.97 6.64 16.95
C GLU A 314 -16.33 6.50 16.24
N THR A 315 -16.57 7.31 15.21
CA THR A 315 -17.79 7.22 14.40
C THR A 315 -17.96 5.83 13.79
N LEU A 316 -16.88 5.27 13.24
CA LEU A 316 -16.89 3.95 12.62
C LEU A 316 -17.11 2.84 13.63
N ARG A 317 -16.61 2.97 14.87
CA ARG A 317 -16.81 1.97 15.94
C ARG A 317 -18.27 1.78 16.30
N GLY A 318 -19.06 2.86 16.26
CA GLY A 318 -20.51 2.79 16.50
C GLY A 318 -21.33 2.29 15.31
N ARG A 319 -20.75 2.24 14.10
CA ARG A 319 -21.49 1.94 12.86
C ARG A 319 -21.09 0.62 12.20
N CYS A 320 -19.80 0.29 12.23
CA CYS A 320 -19.23 -0.86 11.57
C CYS A 320 -19.16 -2.07 12.51
N SER A 321 -19.31 -3.26 11.94
CA SER A 321 -18.96 -4.50 12.65
C SER A 321 -17.51 -4.45 13.14
N GLY A 322 -17.25 -4.97 14.34
CA GLY A 322 -15.90 -5.08 14.89
C GLY A 322 -14.93 -5.85 13.98
N LEU A 323 -15.44 -6.78 13.16
CA LEU A 323 -14.65 -7.52 12.16
C LEU A 323 -14.07 -6.60 11.06
N SER A 324 -14.74 -5.48 10.80
CA SER A 324 -14.39 -4.52 9.74
C SER A 324 -13.56 -3.34 10.28
N LEU A 325 -13.34 -3.23 11.59
CA LEU A 325 -12.62 -2.12 12.17
C LEU A 325 -11.10 -2.37 12.12
N PRO A 326 -10.32 -1.54 11.41
CA PRO A 326 -8.86 -1.64 11.43
C PRO A 326 -8.30 -1.07 12.74
N GLN A 327 -7.07 -1.43 13.08
CA GLN A 327 -6.32 -0.71 14.10
C GLN A 327 -5.80 0.60 13.49
N TYR A 328 -6.22 1.75 14.02
CA TYR A 328 -5.66 3.04 13.63
C TYR A 328 -4.32 3.24 14.33
N VAL A 329 -3.24 3.43 13.57
CA VAL A 329 -1.87 3.45 14.09
C VAL A 329 -1.08 4.63 13.56
N ALA A 330 -0.18 5.17 14.39
CA ALA A 330 0.95 5.96 13.92
C ALA A 330 2.20 5.07 13.93
N ASP A 331 2.95 5.04 12.84
CA ASP A 331 4.28 4.44 12.84
C ASP A 331 5.28 5.51 13.29
N LEU A 332 5.90 5.30 14.45
CA LEU A 332 6.84 6.23 15.06
C LEU A 332 8.28 5.81 14.73
N PRO A 333 9.22 6.77 14.63
CA PRO A 333 10.63 6.46 14.48
C PRO A 333 11.14 5.68 15.69
N GLY A 334 12.20 4.91 15.46
CA GLY A 334 12.84 4.14 16.51
C GLY A 334 12.13 2.81 16.81
N GLU A 335 12.30 2.31 18.03
CA GLU A 335 11.80 0.99 18.44
C GLU A 335 10.31 0.99 18.82
N ALA A 336 9.70 2.16 19.00
CA ALA A 336 8.27 2.28 19.33
C ALA A 336 7.37 1.66 18.25
N GLY A 337 7.80 1.72 16.98
CA GLY A 337 7.10 1.11 15.86
C GLY A 337 5.66 1.61 15.70
N LYS A 338 4.71 0.68 15.52
CA LYS A 338 3.32 1.00 15.19
C LYS A 338 2.53 1.15 16.48
N VAL A 339 2.27 2.37 16.89
CA VAL A 339 1.54 2.68 18.11
C VAL A 339 0.06 2.86 17.77
N PRO A 340 -0.85 2.06 18.35
CA PRO A 340 -2.28 2.30 18.20
C PRO A 340 -2.69 3.65 18.76
N LEU A 341 -3.40 4.41 17.91
CA LEU A 341 -4.03 5.67 18.26
C LEU A 341 -5.44 5.38 18.74
N LEU A 342 -5.58 5.15 20.03
CA LEU A 342 -6.87 5.02 20.71
C LEU A 342 -7.08 6.30 21.52
N ALA A 343 -8.08 7.10 21.13
CA ALA A 343 -8.63 8.09 22.04
C ALA A 343 -9.97 7.57 22.53
N LEU A 344 -10.09 7.48 23.85
CA LEU A 344 -11.40 7.44 24.46
C LEU A 344 -11.99 8.83 24.35
N SER A 345 -13.07 8.99 23.59
CA SER A 345 -13.82 10.24 23.60
C SER A 345 -14.34 10.52 25.00
N GLU A 346 -14.64 11.78 25.30
CA GLU A 346 -15.28 12.12 26.56
C GLU A 346 -16.59 11.36 26.76
N THR A 347 -17.33 11.08 25.69
CA THR A 347 -18.53 10.25 25.73
C THR A 347 -18.21 8.82 26.17
N MET A 348 -17.19 8.20 25.58
CA MET A 348 -16.77 6.85 25.98
C MET A 348 -16.20 6.83 27.41
N LYS A 349 -15.42 7.85 27.81
CA LYS A 349 -14.94 8.00 29.19
C LYS A 349 -16.09 8.11 30.18
N LYS A 350 -17.05 9.01 29.93
CA LYS A 350 -18.27 9.13 30.76
C LYS A 350 -19.08 7.84 30.81
N ASN A 351 -19.13 7.07 29.72
CA ASN A 351 -19.78 5.77 29.73
C ASN A 351 -19.01 4.75 30.57
N PHE A 352 -17.67 4.75 30.53
CA PHE A 352 -16.85 3.93 31.43
C PHE A 352 -17.06 4.34 32.89
N ASP A 353 -17.05 5.64 33.21
CA ASP A 353 -17.28 6.14 34.56
C ASP A 353 -18.67 5.73 35.10
N LYS A 354 -19.69 5.68 34.23
CA LYS A 354 -21.04 5.18 34.57
C LYS A 354 -21.11 3.67 34.82
N HIS A 355 -20.16 2.93 34.27
CA HIS A 355 -20.09 1.48 34.30
C HIS A 355 -18.80 1.02 35.01
N GLN A 356 -18.36 1.78 36.02
CA GLN A 356 -17.16 1.49 36.78
C GLN A 356 -17.28 0.15 37.53
N ASP A 357 -18.50 -0.26 37.84
CA ASP A 357 -18.87 -1.54 38.43
C ASP A 357 -18.37 -2.76 37.65
N PHE A 358 -18.13 -2.63 36.34
CA PHE A 358 -17.49 -3.66 35.52
C PHE A 358 -16.01 -3.92 35.88
N PHE A 359 -15.35 -2.99 36.57
CA PHE A 359 -13.92 -3.02 36.90
C PHE A 359 -13.64 -3.03 38.41
N ASP A 360 -14.59 -2.62 39.25
CA ASP A 360 -14.42 -2.45 40.69
C ASP A 360 -14.24 -3.77 41.48
N PHE A 361 -14.29 -4.93 40.82
CA PHE A 361 -14.05 -6.26 41.42
C PHE A 361 -12.69 -6.89 41.06
N PHE A 362 -11.74 -6.11 40.54
CA PHE A 362 -10.38 -6.57 40.20
C PHE A 362 -9.28 -5.85 40.99
#